data_AF-A0AAF0SX19-F1
#
_entry.id   AF-A0AAF0SX19-F1
#
_cell.length_a   1.000
_cell.length_b   1.000
_cell.length_c   1.000
_cell.angle_alpha   90.00
_cell.angle_beta   90.00
_cell.angle_gamma   90.00
#
_symmetry.space_group_name_H-M   'P 1'
#
loop_
_entity.id
_entity.type
_entity.pdbx_description
1 polymer ?
#
loop_
_entity_poly.entity_id
_entity_poly.type
_entity_poly.pdbx_seq_one_letter_code
_entity_poly.pdbx_strand_id
1 'polypeptide(L)' 'MLSGFSTSRTGVDGLKTGSTSFQIDCFAGTTNQNGFRIITVVLEATDPAADNSTPFTLTNQLMNYVYGHWRTTSLVQKK' A
#
# COMPACT_ATOMS: atom_id res chain seq x y z
N MET A 1 7.15 3.34 -4.11
CA MET A 1 6.27 2.14 -4.11
C MET A 1 6.23 1.46 -5.48
N LEU A 2 6.15 2.20 -6.58
CA LEU A 2 6.24 1.63 -7.93
C LEU A 2 7.69 1.24 -8.29
N SER A 3 7.83 0.38 -9.30
CA SER A 3 9.12 -0.01 -9.86
C SER A 3 9.93 1.22 -10.32
N GLY A 4 11.25 1.18 -10.13
CA GLY A 4 12.16 2.28 -10.47
C GLY A 4 12.33 3.37 -9.40
N PHE A 5 11.60 3.30 -8.28
CA PHE A 5 11.76 4.21 -7.14
C PHE A 5 12.43 3.53 -5.95
N SER A 6 13.10 4.28 -5.08
CA SER A 6 13.77 3.78 -3.87
C SER A 6 12.82 3.03 -2.92
N THR A 7 11.56 3.45 -2.85
CA THR A 7 10.52 2.83 -2.02
C THR A 7 9.75 1.73 -2.77
N SER A 8 10.30 1.13 -3.83
CA SER A 8 9.59 0.12 -4.63
C SER A 8 9.19 -1.11 -3.81
N ARG A 9 8.00 -1.66 -4.06
CA ARG A 9 7.54 -2.94 -3.50
C ARG A 9 6.94 -3.79 -4.61
N THR A 10 7.39 -5.05 -4.72
CA THR A 10 6.87 -6.01 -5.69
C THR A 10 5.37 -6.25 -5.50
N GLY A 11 4.64 -6.30 -6.63
CA GLY A 11 3.19 -6.50 -6.65
C GLY A 11 2.38 -5.20 -6.55
N VAL A 12 3.01 -4.09 -6.16
CA VAL A 12 2.35 -2.76 -6.15
C VAL A 12 2.28 -2.21 -7.57
N ASP A 13 1.08 -1.81 -7.97
CA ASP A 13 0.78 -1.29 -9.31
C ASP A 13 0.09 0.08 -9.30
N GLY A 14 0.01 0.74 -8.13
CA GLY A 14 -0.64 2.05 -7.98
C GLY A 14 -0.75 2.49 -6.51
N LEU A 15 -1.46 3.57 -6.17
CA LEU A 15 -2.39 4.31 -7.02
C LEU A 15 -2.08 5.81 -7.10
N LYS A 16 -2.08 6.55 -5.99
CA LYS A 16 -1.87 8.01 -6.01
C LYS A 16 -1.41 8.54 -4.67
N THR A 17 -0.51 9.53 -4.72
CA THR A 17 -0.10 10.35 -3.59
C THR A 17 -0.98 11.61 -3.47
N GLY A 18 -1.18 12.12 -2.27
CA GLY A 18 -1.87 13.38 -2.03
C GLY A 18 -1.26 14.12 -0.85
N SER A 19 -1.07 15.43 -1.00
CA SER A 19 -0.56 16.28 0.07
C SER A 19 -1.16 17.68 -0.10
N THR A 20 -1.50 18.32 1.02
CA THR A 20 -1.91 19.72 1.14
C THR A 20 -1.09 20.38 2.25
N SER A 21 -1.24 21.69 2.44
CA SER A 21 -0.65 22.40 3.57
C SER A 21 -1.23 21.99 4.93
N PHE A 22 -2.38 21.31 4.95
CA PHE A 22 -3.08 20.88 6.16
C PHE A 22 -2.97 19.36 6.41
N GLN A 23 -2.86 18.56 5.34
CA GLN A 23 -2.65 17.11 5.40
C GLN A 23 -1.41 16.76 4.56
N ILE A 24 -0.34 16.39 5.24
CA ILE A 24 0.90 15.97 4.60
C ILE A 24 0.87 14.44 4.48
N ASP A 25 1.51 13.91 3.45
CA ASP A 25 1.80 12.48 3.36
C ASP A 25 0.60 11.52 3.35
N CYS A 26 -0.32 11.71 2.39
CA CYS A 26 -1.36 10.73 2.10
C CYS A 26 -0.96 9.83 0.92
N PHE A 27 -1.34 8.55 0.99
CA PHE A 27 -1.12 7.60 -0.09
C PHE A 27 -2.23 6.55 -0.17
N ALA A 28 -2.77 6.38 -1.37
CA ALA A 28 -3.58 5.22 -1.73
C ALA A 28 -2.75 4.25 -2.57
N GLY A 29 -2.64 3.01 -2.12
CA GLY A 29 -1.86 1.94 -2.74
C GLY A 29 -2.74 0.79 -3.22
N THR A 30 -2.40 0.20 -4.36
CA THR A 30 -2.95 -1.10 -4.80
C THR A 30 -1.80 -2.09 -4.98
N THR A 31 -2.01 -3.32 -4.55
CA THR A 31 -1.05 -4.40 -4.71
C THR A 31 -1.78 -5.70 -4.99
N ASN A 32 -1.20 -6.54 -5.85
CA ASN A 32 -1.63 -7.91 -6.06
C ASN A 32 -0.46 -8.85 -5.77
N GLN A 33 -0.65 -9.78 -4.83
CA GLN A 33 0.28 -10.86 -4.54
C GLN A 33 -0.47 -12.18 -4.60
N ASN A 34 0.00 -13.12 -5.42
CA ASN A 34 -0.57 -14.45 -5.57
C ASN A 34 -2.10 -14.46 -5.86
N GLY A 35 -2.59 -13.49 -6.64
CA GLY A 35 -4.02 -13.36 -6.97
C GLY A 35 -4.86 -12.69 -5.88
N PHE A 36 -4.28 -12.30 -4.75
CA PHE A 36 -4.93 -11.56 -3.69
C PHE A 36 -4.64 -10.06 -3.83
N ARG A 37 -5.58 -9.32 -4.44
CA ARG A 37 -5.50 -7.85 -4.56
C ARG A 37 -6.07 -7.17 -3.32
N ILE A 38 -5.35 -6.18 -2.81
CA ILE A 38 -5.83 -5.28 -1.76
C ILE A 38 -5.61 -3.82 -2.17
N ILE A 39 -6.42 -2.93 -1.58
CA ILE A 39 -6.26 -1.49 -1.65
C ILE A 39 -5.99 -0.99 -0.23
N THR A 40 -4.97 -0.15 -0.07
CA THR A 40 -4.61 0.49 1.20
C THR A 40 -4.78 2.00 1.07
N VAL A 41 -5.23 2.65 2.13
CA VAL A 41 -5.31 4.12 2.21
C VAL A 41 -4.67 4.55 3.52
N VAL A 42 -3.63 5.36 3.42
CA VAL A 42 -3.01 6.07 4.55
C VAL A 42 -3.36 7.55 4.39
N LEU A 43 -4.06 8.09 5.39
CA LEU A 43 -4.34 9.52 5.52
C LEU A 43 -3.59 10.04 6.73
N GLU A 44 -3.02 11.24 6.61
CA GLU A 44 -2.41 11.98 7.72
C GLU A 44 -1.37 11.16 8.48
N ALA A 45 -0.28 10.80 7.81
CA ALA A 45 0.85 10.18 8.50
C ALA A 45 1.42 11.17 9.53
N THR A 46 1.30 10.85 10.82
CA THR A 46 1.91 11.62 11.91
C THR A 46 3.43 11.54 11.80
N ASP A 47 4.13 12.65 12.07
CA ASP A 47 5.60 12.76 12.01
C ASP A 47 6.19 12.34 10.65
N PRO A 48 5.85 13.07 9.56
CA PRO A 48 6.35 12.75 8.24
C PRO A 48 7.88 12.89 8.16
N ALA A 49 8.54 11.94 7.52
CA ALA A 49 9.94 12.00 7.21
C ALA A 49 10.20 13.14 6.21
N ALA A 50 11.38 13.75 6.28
CA ALA A 50 11.74 14.89 5.42
C ALA A 50 11.68 14.57 3.90
N ASP A 51 11.73 13.29 3.53
CA ASP A 51 11.69 12.78 2.15
C ASP A 51 10.30 12.29 1.70
N ASN A 52 9.25 12.51 2.50
CA ASN A 52 7.88 12.05 2.27
C ASN A 52 7.77 10.51 2.12
N SER A 53 8.70 9.75 2.71
CA SER A 53 8.69 8.28 2.64
C SER A 53 7.73 7.62 3.63
N THR A 54 7.31 8.33 4.69
CA THR A 54 6.44 7.81 5.75
C THR A 54 5.18 7.08 5.25
N PRO A 55 4.36 7.63 4.32
CA PRO A 55 3.13 6.95 3.91
C PRO A 55 3.42 5.66 3.14
N PHE A 56 4.56 5.56 2.46
CA PHE A 56 5.01 4.35 1.80
C PHE A 56 5.46 3.30 2.82
N THR A 57 6.19 3.70 3.86
CA THR A 57 6.62 2.82 4.95
C THR A 57 5.41 2.25 5.71
N LEU A 58 4.46 3.09 6.10
CA LEU A 58 3.23 2.66 6.78
C LEU A 58 2.39 1.74 5.88
N THR A 59 2.26 2.08 4.60
CA THR A 59 1.57 1.23 3.63
C THR A 59 2.25 -0.14 3.49
N ASN A 60 3.59 -0.18 3.44
CA ASN A 60 4.36 -1.42 3.35
C ASN A 60 4.15 -2.31 4.59
N GLN A 61 4.10 -1.72 5.78
CA GLN A 61 3.78 -2.41 7.02
C GLN A 61 2.36 -2.99 7.01
N LEU A 62 1.37 -2.19 6.60
CA LEU A 62 -0.03 -2.63 6.49
C LEU A 62 -0.18 -3.78 5.48
N MET A 63 0.45 -3.68 4.31
CA MET A 63 0.45 -4.74 3.30
C MET A 63 1.10 -6.03 3.85
N ASN A 64 2.24 -5.92 4.54
CA ASN A 64 2.89 -7.08 5.18
C ASN A 64 1.99 -7.74 6.22
N TYR A 65 1.30 -6.94 7.05
CA TYR A 65 0.36 -7.47 8.02
C TYR A 65 -0.78 -8.23 7.34
N VAL A 66 -1.43 -7.64 6.33
CA VAL A 66 -2.54 -8.29 5.63
C VAL A 66 -2.10 -9.58 4.94
N TYR A 67 -1.00 -9.57 4.18
CA TYR A 67 -0.53 -10.78 3.50
C TYR A 67 0.06 -11.85 4.42
N GLY A 68 0.54 -11.47 5.61
CA GLY A 68 1.00 -12.42 6.62
C GLY A 68 -0.14 -13.11 7.37
N HIS A 69 -1.34 -12.53 7.40
CA HIS A 69 -2.46 -13.02 8.21
C HIS A 69 -3.67 -13.50 7.39
N TRP A 70 -3.78 -13.08 6.13
CA TRP A 70 -4.94 -13.36 5.28
C TRP A 70 -4.52 -14.00 3.95
N ARG A 71 -5.37 -14.89 3.46
CA ARG A 71 -5.25 -15.49 2.12
C ARG A 71 -6.62 -15.61 1.48
N THR A 72 -6.66 -15.53 0.16
CA THR A 72 -7.85 -15.92 -0.61
C THR A 72 -7.96 -17.44 -0.63
N THR A 73 -9.19 -17.95 -0.52
CA THR A 73 -9.47 -19.39 -0.67
C THR A 73 -10.70 -19.56 -1.54
N SER A 74 -10.69 -20.54 -2.45
CA SER A 74 -11.89 -20.92 -3.19
C SER A 74 -12.79 -21.74 -2.28
N LEU A 75 -14.04 -21.32 -2.11
CA LEU A 75 -15.06 -22.09 -1.38
C LEU A 75 -15.94 -22.94 -2.31
N VAL A 76 -16.17 -22.47 -3.54
CA VAL A 76 -16.99 -23.14 -4.54
C VAL A 76 -16.36 -22.92 -5.93
N GLN A 77 -16.34 -23.97 -6.75
CA GLN A 77 -15.89 -23.90 -8.14
C GLN A 77 -17.10 -23.77 -9.07
N LYS A 78 -17.01 -22.90 -10.07
CA LYS A 78 -18.06 -22.76 -11.09
C LYS A 78 -18.12 -24.06 -11.91
N LYS A 79 -19.32 -24.60 -12.11
CA LYS A 79 -19.57 -25.73 -13.02
C LYS A 79 -19.49 -25.31 -14.48
#